data_AF-R1D8U4-F1
#
_entry.id   AF-R1D8U4-F1
#
_cell.length_a   1.000
_cell.length_b   1.000
_cell.length_c   1.000
_cell.angle_alpha   90.00
_cell.angle_beta   90.00
_cell.angle_gamma   90.00
#
_symmetry.space_group_name_H-M   'P 1'
#
loop_
_entity.id
_entity.type
_entity.pdbx_description
1 polymer ?
#
loop_
_entity_poly.entity_id
_entity_poly.type
_entity_poly.pdbx_seq_one_letter_code
_entity_poly.pdbx_strand_id
1 'polypeptide(L)'
;MHPAAATLYTPIYFAKPAAEPEPLRQSIERFSPVVAGGGADWVSSLDGCEALVADLSGCDATVGAEVVYALHTRRIPVLCLRRAGASELPAIEALEHPLLTCSVYAGAAEAALAVERFLTPPAQPGRIFVVEGGDGAGKQTQTAMLRARLEGLGYPVSSIDFPHDAAMHGRLIRTLLSGAKGGIKAVNPLLFASLYSQNRFDVTPLLTHWLRRGDNVILDRYALATFEHEWLAIPRAHRVTYLDLPPRDALASLSSDGTRAALDMHETAGAEYKNGVRETYLWCSHHFEHWKRLPCLAEDGSRISKEKLNDMLFASLEAEFVNRKDA
;
A
#
# COMPACT_ATOMS: atom_id res chain seq x y z
N MET A 1 -38.17 0.56 5.99
CA MET A 1 -36.76 0.12 5.86
C MET A 1 -36.21 0.75 4.60
N HIS A 2 -35.31 1.72 4.71
CA HIS A 2 -34.50 2.12 3.56
C HIS A 2 -33.62 0.93 3.16
N PRO A 3 -33.44 0.62 1.86
CA PRO A 3 -32.44 -0.36 1.46
C PRO A 3 -31.07 0.09 1.99
N ALA A 4 -30.30 -0.83 2.57
CA ALA A 4 -28.95 -0.52 3.04
C ALA A 4 -28.15 0.04 1.86
N ALA A 5 -27.48 1.18 2.06
CA ALA A 5 -26.58 1.70 1.05
C ALA A 5 -25.46 0.67 0.80
N ALA A 6 -24.97 0.59 -0.45
CA ALA A 6 -23.77 -0.21 -0.71
C ALA A 6 -22.64 0.27 0.22
N THR A 7 -21.96 -0.68 0.86
CA THR A 7 -20.91 -0.38 1.85
C THR A 7 -19.62 -1.11 1.52
N LEU A 8 -18.49 -0.50 1.87
CA LEU A 8 -17.16 -1.08 1.73
C LEU A 8 -16.89 -2.23 2.71
N TYR A 9 -17.54 -2.18 3.87
CA TYR A 9 -17.24 -3.04 5.02
C TYR A 9 -18.52 -3.48 5.71
N THR A 10 -18.66 -4.76 5.96
CA THR A 10 -19.73 -5.29 6.80
C THR A 10 -19.30 -6.59 7.47
N PRO A 11 -19.52 -6.78 8.78
CA PRO A 11 -20.07 -5.85 9.78
C PRO A 11 -19.11 -4.71 10.18
N ILE A 12 -19.66 -3.65 10.78
CA ILE A 12 -18.88 -2.50 11.29
C ILE A 12 -18.94 -2.48 12.81
N TYR A 13 -17.76 -2.36 13.44
CA TYR A 13 -17.62 -2.15 14.87
C TYR A 13 -17.70 -0.65 15.21
N PHE A 14 -18.53 -0.26 16.16
CA PHE A 14 -18.61 1.12 16.63
C PHE A 14 -18.18 1.25 18.09
N ALA A 15 -17.01 1.85 18.29
CA ALA A 15 -16.44 2.15 19.60
C ALA A 15 -16.84 3.58 20.03
N LYS A 16 -17.47 3.71 21.20
CA LYS A 16 -17.84 5.03 21.76
C LYS A 16 -17.86 5.04 23.29
N PRO A 17 -17.79 6.22 23.93
CA PRO A 17 -18.08 6.37 25.34
C PRO A 17 -19.56 6.07 25.65
N ALA A 18 -19.86 5.53 26.84
CA ALA A 18 -21.20 5.10 27.23
C ALA A 18 -22.28 6.23 27.30
N ALA A 19 -21.87 7.51 27.30
CA ALA A 19 -22.74 8.64 27.68
C ALA A 19 -23.12 9.64 26.55
N GLU A 20 -22.77 9.41 25.27
CA GLU A 20 -22.96 10.41 24.18
C GLU A 20 -23.44 9.81 22.82
N PRO A 21 -23.94 10.60 21.85
CA PRO A 21 -25.31 10.49 21.30
C PRO A 21 -25.53 9.52 20.12
N GLU A 22 -26.82 9.26 19.83
CA GLU A 22 -27.41 8.38 18.80
C GLU A 22 -27.15 8.73 17.30
N PRO A 23 -26.88 9.99 16.86
CA PRO A 23 -26.79 10.35 15.43
C PRO A 23 -25.63 9.71 14.66
N LEU A 24 -24.49 9.52 15.31
CA LEU A 24 -23.32 8.87 14.70
C LEU A 24 -23.60 7.39 14.44
N ARG A 25 -24.19 6.71 15.43
CA ARG A 25 -24.65 5.33 15.31
C ARG A 25 -25.65 5.19 14.15
N GLN A 26 -26.66 6.05 14.10
CA GLN A 26 -27.65 6.07 13.01
C GLN A 26 -26.98 6.27 11.64
N SER A 27 -25.93 7.09 11.55
CA SER A 27 -25.19 7.30 10.30
C SER A 27 -24.46 6.03 9.83
N ILE A 28 -23.92 5.23 10.75
CA ILE A 28 -23.27 3.95 10.45
C ILE A 28 -24.32 2.87 10.10
N GLU A 29 -25.43 2.83 10.84
CA GLU A 29 -26.52 1.85 10.66
C GLU A 29 -27.21 1.95 9.28
N ARG A 30 -27.05 3.08 8.58
CA ARG A 30 -27.48 3.23 7.17
C ARG A 30 -26.69 2.33 6.20
N PHE A 31 -25.48 1.92 6.56
CA PHE A 31 -24.57 1.13 5.74
C PHE A 31 -24.51 -0.34 6.17
N SER A 32 -24.42 -0.60 7.48
CA SER A 32 -24.28 -1.96 8.02
C SER A 32 -24.89 -2.03 9.42
N PRO A 33 -25.44 -3.19 9.84
CA PRO A 33 -25.67 -3.45 11.26
C PRO A 33 -24.41 -3.14 12.07
N VAL A 34 -24.58 -2.41 13.16
CA VAL A 34 -23.49 -1.97 14.03
C VAL A 34 -23.30 -2.99 15.15
N VAL A 35 -22.07 -3.48 15.27
CA VAL A 35 -21.62 -4.18 16.47
C VAL A 35 -21.17 -3.12 17.46
N ALA A 36 -21.91 -2.99 18.56
CA ALA A 36 -21.60 -2.01 19.60
C ALA A 36 -20.34 -2.43 20.37
N GLY A 37 -19.43 -1.49 20.57
CA GLY A 37 -18.23 -1.72 21.37
C GLY A 37 -18.38 -1.57 22.87
N GLY A 38 -17.31 -1.87 23.59
CA GLY A 38 -17.27 -1.96 25.04
C GLY A 38 -17.72 -3.31 25.62
N GLY A 39 -17.67 -3.42 26.96
CA GLY A 39 -17.99 -4.65 27.70
C GLY A 39 -16.80 -5.60 27.89
N ALA A 40 -16.99 -6.69 28.63
CA ALA A 40 -15.89 -7.62 28.98
C ALA A 40 -15.39 -8.48 27.80
N ASP A 41 -16.17 -8.60 26.73
CA ASP A 41 -15.90 -9.47 25.57
C ASP A 41 -15.89 -8.71 24.23
N TRP A 42 -15.41 -7.47 24.27
CA TRP A 42 -15.33 -6.61 23.08
C TRP A 42 -14.42 -7.19 21.99
N VAL A 43 -13.42 -8.00 22.37
CA VAL A 43 -12.50 -8.68 21.44
C VAL A 43 -13.25 -9.63 20.52
N SER A 44 -14.07 -10.54 21.05
CA SER A 44 -14.84 -11.47 20.21
C SER A 44 -15.84 -10.75 19.32
N SER A 45 -16.36 -9.60 19.78
CA SER A 45 -17.29 -8.78 19.00
C SER A 45 -16.58 -8.09 17.83
N LEU A 46 -15.39 -7.55 18.07
CA LEU A 46 -14.54 -6.93 17.05
C LEU A 46 -14.05 -8.00 16.05
N ASP A 47 -13.68 -9.21 16.54
CA ASP A 47 -13.76 -10.55 15.90
C ASP A 47 -14.41 -10.58 14.50
N GLY A 48 -15.71 -10.35 14.50
CA GLY A 48 -16.54 -10.52 13.31
C GLY A 48 -16.54 -9.34 12.34
N CYS A 49 -15.89 -8.22 12.64
CA CYS A 49 -16.05 -6.96 11.91
C CYS A 49 -14.96 -6.75 10.85
N GLU A 50 -15.33 -6.04 9.77
CA GLU A 50 -14.43 -5.68 8.65
C GLU A 50 -13.86 -4.27 8.76
N ALA A 51 -14.43 -3.40 9.62
CA ALA A 51 -13.93 -2.06 9.90
C ALA A 51 -14.36 -1.59 11.30
N LEU A 52 -13.65 -0.58 11.82
CA LEU A 52 -13.97 0.09 13.09
C LEU A 52 -14.20 1.58 12.87
N VAL A 53 -15.24 2.11 13.49
CA VAL A 53 -15.45 3.56 13.67
C VAL A 53 -15.36 3.85 15.17
N ALA A 54 -14.52 4.80 15.56
CA ALA A 54 -14.37 5.24 16.95
C ALA A 54 -14.69 6.73 17.08
N ASP A 55 -15.51 7.11 18.06
CA ASP A 55 -15.54 8.49 18.55
C ASP A 55 -14.61 8.61 19.77
N LEU A 56 -13.53 9.37 19.62
CA LEU A 56 -12.52 9.55 20.65
C LEU A 56 -12.86 10.69 21.63
N SER A 57 -13.95 11.40 21.40
CA SER A 57 -14.33 12.57 22.20
C SER A 57 -14.69 12.16 23.63
N GLY A 58 -13.83 12.48 24.60
CA GLY A 58 -14.06 12.11 26.01
C GLY A 58 -14.03 10.60 26.27
N CYS A 59 -13.31 9.84 25.44
CA CYS A 59 -13.19 8.39 25.59
C CYS A 59 -12.23 7.97 26.71
N ASP A 60 -12.42 6.74 27.20
CA ASP A 60 -11.50 6.11 28.14
C ASP A 60 -10.50 5.19 27.41
N ALA A 61 -9.58 4.59 28.18
CA ALA A 61 -8.53 3.73 27.64
C ALA A 61 -9.05 2.49 26.89
N THR A 62 -10.31 2.09 27.09
CA THR A 62 -10.92 0.93 26.41
C THR A 62 -11.06 1.21 24.91
N VAL A 63 -11.56 2.38 24.53
CA VAL A 63 -11.69 2.78 23.11
C VAL A 63 -10.31 2.85 22.44
N GLY A 64 -9.31 3.34 23.16
CA GLY A 64 -7.92 3.31 22.68
C GLY A 64 -7.41 1.89 22.44
N ALA A 65 -7.71 0.95 23.34
CA ALA A 65 -7.34 -0.46 23.17
C ALA A 65 -8.06 -1.11 21.97
N GLU A 66 -9.34 -0.80 21.76
CA GLU A 66 -10.12 -1.27 20.59
C GLU A 66 -9.48 -0.79 19.28
N VAL A 67 -9.09 0.48 19.20
CA VAL A 67 -8.41 1.07 18.03
C VAL A 67 -7.06 0.39 17.77
N VAL A 68 -6.21 0.27 18.79
CA VAL A 68 -4.89 -0.37 18.65
C VAL A 68 -5.03 -1.84 18.24
N TYR A 69 -5.99 -2.55 18.82
CA TYR A 69 -6.28 -3.94 18.48
C TYR A 69 -6.76 -4.08 17.02
N ALA A 70 -7.69 -3.22 16.59
CA ALA A 70 -8.17 -3.18 15.22
C ALA A 70 -7.04 -2.94 14.21
N LEU A 71 -6.13 -2.01 14.49
CA LEU A 71 -5.03 -1.65 13.59
C LEU A 71 -3.92 -2.72 13.55
N HIS A 72 -3.47 -3.20 14.71
CA HIS A 72 -2.25 -4.02 14.78
C HIS A 72 -2.52 -5.53 14.84
N THR A 73 -3.63 -5.94 15.45
CA THR A 73 -3.98 -7.37 15.56
C THR A 73 -4.88 -7.79 14.41
N ARG A 74 -5.99 -7.07 14.22
CA ARG A 74 -6.97 -7.39 13.19
C ARG A 74 -6.65 -6.82 11.82
N ARG A 75 -5.83 -5.76 11.78
CA ARG A 75 -5.41 -5.07 10.56
C ARG A 75 -6.59 -4.70 9.67
N ILE A 76 -7.63 -4.17 10.32
CA ILE A 76 -8.83 -3.65 9.65
C ILE A 76 -8.79 -2.13 9.59
N PRO A 77 -9.50 -1.51 8.64
CA PRO A 77 -9.60 -0.06 8.53
C PRO A 77 -10.27 0.57 9.74
N VAL A 78 -9.73 1.70 10.20
CA VAL A 78 -10.25 2.45 11.34
C VAL A 78 -10.51 3.90 10.97
N LEU A 79 -11.71 4.39 11.28
CA LEU A 79 -12.03 5.81 11.29
C LEU A 79 -12.12 6.30 12.74
N CYS A 80 -11.19 7.16 13.13
CA CYS A 80 -11.25 7.90 14.39
C CYS A 80 -11.88 9.28 14.14
N LEU A 81 -12.95 9.56 14.87
CA LEU A 81 -13.66 10.84 14.88
C LEU A 81 -13.33 11.59 16.17
N ARG A 82 -13.19 12.90 16.05
CA ARG A 82 -13.01 13.78 17.21
C ARG A 82 -13.84 15.05 17.09
N ARG A 83 -14.53 15.41 18.17
CA ARG A 83 -15.16 16.71 18.32
C ARG A 83 -14.11 17.81 18.51
N ALA A 84 -14.26 18.91 17.79
CA ALA A 84 -13.43 20.09 17.97
C ALA A 84 -13.46 20.55 19.45
N GLY A 85 -12.27 20.70 20.04
CA GLY A 85 -12.11 21.11 21.45
C GLY A 85 -12.19 20.00 22.50
N ALA A 86 -12.45 18.74 22.13
CA ALA A 86 -12.39 17.62 23.07
C ALA A 86 -10.93 17.21 23.36
N SER A 87 -10.65 16.83 24.62
CA SER A 87 -9.36 16.26 25.03
C SER A 87 -9.16 14.86 24.43
N GLU A 88 -7.96 14.58 23.92
CA GLU A 88 -7.58 13.26 23.36
C GLU A 88 -6.83 12.37 24.37
N LEU A 89 -6.78 11.09 24.04
CA LEU A 89 -5.74 10.19 24.54
C LEU A 89 -4.45 10.46 23.74
N PRO A 90 -3.35 10.93 24.39
CA PRO A 90 -2.10 11.29 23.69
C PRO A 90 -1.53 10.17 22.82
N ALA A 91 -1.80 8.91 23.17
CA ALA A 91 -1.33 7.74 22.43
C ALA A 91 -1.97 7.60 21.03
N ILE A 92 -3.19 8.13 20.83
CA ILE A 92 -3.88 8.07 19.53
C ILE A 92 -3.49 9.26 18.66
N GLU A 93 -3.24 10.44 19.25
CA GLU A 93 -2.81 11.65 18.54
C GLU A 93 -1.53 11.43 17.73
N ALA A 94 -0.57 10.70 18.32
CA ALA A 94 0.71 10.39 17.71
C ALA A 94 0.69 9.10 16.87
N LEU A 95 -0.46 8.41 16.76
CA LEU A 95 -0.54 7.14 16.07
C LEU A 95 -0.64 7.36 14.56
N GLU A 96 0.46 7.09 13.86
CA GLU A 96 0.47 7.03 12.40
C GLU A 96 0.31 5.56 11.95
N HIS A 97 -0.76 5.27 11.21
CA HIS A 97 -1.00 3.94 10.67
C HIS A 97 -1.71 4.03 9.32
N PRO A 98 -1.32 3.23 8.30
CA PRO A 98 -1.87 3.35 6.96
C PRO A 98 -3.34 2.89 6.83
N LEU A 99 -3.85 2.17 7.84
CA LEU A 99 -5.28 1.81 7.97
C LEU A 99 -6.08 2.78 8.85
N LEU A 100 -5.43 3.82 9.41
CA LEU A 100 -6.07 4.79 10.29
C LEU A 100 -6.43 6.06 9.51
N THR A 101 -7.70 6.44 9.55
CA THR A 101 -8.19 7.75 9.11
C THR A 101 -8.67 8.53 10.32
N CYS A 102 -8.17 9.75 10.52
CA CYS A 102 -8.65 10.64 11.57
C CYS A 102 -9.45 11.81 10.96
N SER A 103 -10.56 12.18 11.58
CA SER A 103 -11.36 13.34 11.18
C SER A 103 -11.82 14.14 12.40
N VAL A 104 -11.60 15.45 12.34
CA VAL A 104 -12.14 16.39 13.32
C VAL A 104 -13.51 16.88 12.81
N TYR A 105 -14.47 17.04 13.71
CA TYR A 105 -15.82 17.52 13.40
C TYR A 105 -16.28 18.57 14.41
N ALA A 106 -17.03 19.58 13.97
CA ALA A 106 -17.65 20.58 14.84
C ALA A 106 -19.10 20.21 15.22
N GLY A 107 -19.78 19.44 14.37
CA GLY A 107 -21.17 19.02 14.59
C GLY A 107 -21.52 17.67 13.96
N ALA A 108 -22.71 17.15 14.28
CA ALA A 108 -23.14 15.82 13.88
C ALA A 108 -23.17 15.61 12.36
N ALA A 109 -23.48 16.64 11.57
CA ALA A 109 -23.51 16.55 10.11
C ALA A 109 -22.11 16.32 9.51
N GLU A 110 -21.08 16.99 10.03
CA GLU A 110 -19.69 16.78 9.60
C GLU A 110 -19.20 15.38 9.98
N ALA A 111 -19.57 14.92 11.17
CA ALA A 111 -19.24 13.58 11.65
C ALA A 111 -19.91 12.50 10.77
N ALA A 112 -21.19 12.68 10.44
CA ALA A 112 -21.93 11.82 9.53
C ALA A 112 -21.30 11.79 8.13
N LEU A 113 -20.88 12.94 7.60
CA LEU A 113 -20.19 13.02 6.31
C LEU A 113 -18.85 12.29 6.34
N ALA A 114 -18.10 12.36 7.45
CA ALA A 114 -16.85 11.61 7.60
C ALA A 114 -17.08 10.09 7.59
N VAL A 115 -18.11 9.62 8.30
CA VAL A 115 -18.55 8.21 8.26
C VAL A 115 -18.96 7.80 6.85
N GLU A 116 -19.79 8.61 6.18
CA GLU A 116 -20.26 8.35 4.83
C GLU A 116 -19.09 8.24 3.84
N ARG A 117 -18.13 9.17 3.87
CA ARG A 117 -16.93 9.09 3.02
C ARG A 117 -16.05 7.87 3.31
N PHE A 118 -16.06 7.37 4.54
CA PHE A 118 -15.25 6.22 4.94
C PHE A 118 -15.90 4.89 4.52
N LEU A 119 -17.23 4.81 4.54
CA LEU A 119 -17.99 3.58 4.30
C LEU A 119 -18.52 3.44 2.87
N THR A 120 -18.65 4.55 2.14
CA THR A 120 -19.18 4.54 0.77
C THR A 120 -18.12 3.99 -0.20
N PRO A 121 -18.48 3.01 -1.05
CA PRO A 121 -17.56 2.49 -2.04
C PRO A 121 -17.20 3.52 -3.11
N PRO A 122 -15.98 3.45 -3.68
CA PRO A 122 -15.58 4.28 -4.80
C PRO A 122 -16.40 3.93 -6.05
N ALA A 123 -16.34 4.80 -7.07
CA ALA A 123 -16.98 4.53 -8.36
C ALA A 123 -16.40 3.28 -9.05
N GLN A 124 -15.09 3.06 -8.91
CA GLN A 124 -14.40 1.86 -9.37
C GLN A 124 -13.47 1.32 -8.26
N PRO A 125 -13.28 0.00 -8.14
CA PRO A 125 -12.23 -0.54 -7.28
C PRO A 125 -10.86 -0.01 -7.72
N GLY A 126 -9.95 0.08 -6.76
CA GLY A 126 -8.57 0.51 -6.98
C GLY A 126 -7.81 -0.47 -7.85
N ARG A 127 -6.65 -0.03 -8.34
CA ARG A 127 -5.81 -0.81 -9.25
C ARG A 127 -4.36 -0.79 -8.79
N ILE A 128 -3.63 -1.87 -9.09
CA ILE A 128 -2.21 -2.02 -8.77
C ILE A 128 -1.37 -1.78 -10.02
N PHE A 129 -0.41 -0.87 -9.93
CA PHE A 129 0.60 -0.58 -10.93
C PHE A 129 1.98 -0.85 -10.33
N VAL A 130 2.77 -1.70 -10.96
CA VAL A 130 4.10 -2.07 -10.47
C VAL A 130 5.17 -1.46 -11.34
N VAL A 131 6.21 -0.90 -10.72
CA VAL A 131 7.43 -0.46 -11.39
C VAL A 131 8.53 -1.49 -11.09
N GLU A 132 8.93 -2.24 -12.11
CA GLU A 132 10.01 -3.23 -12.06
C GLU A 132 11.23 -2.76 -12.87
N GLY A 133 12.39 -3.38 -12.63
CA GLY A 133 13.63 -2.98 -13.27
C GLY A 133 14.87 -3.48 -12.57
N GLY A 134 15.97 -3.57 -13.33
CA GLY A 134 17.28 -3.89 -12.79
C GLY A 134 17.86 -2.79 -11.89
N ASP A 135 19.08 -3.01 -11.43
CA ASP A 135 19.80 -2.03 -10.61
C ASP A 135 20.07 -0.76 -11.40
N GLY A 136 19.99 0.39 -10.72
CA GLY A 136 20.21 1.69 -11.35
C GLY A 136 19.12 2.14 -12.35
N ALA A 137 18.05 1.37 -12.59
CA ALA A 137 16.98 1.73 -13.53
C ALA A 137 16.11 2.92 -13.08
N GLY A 138 16.17 3.32 -11.80
CA GLY A 138 15.47 4.50 -11.27
C GLY A 138 14.06 4.24 -10.75
N LYS A 139 13.71 3.00 -10.40
CA LYS A 139 12.36 2.60 -9.94
C LYS A 139 11.80 3.51 -8.83
N GLN A 140 12.52 3.65 -7.72
CA GLN A 140 12.11 4.50 -6.60
C GLN A 140 11.81 5.94 -7.02
N THR A 141 12.67 6.52 -7.85
CA THR A 141 12.47 7.86 -8.41
C THR A 141 11.21 7.93 -9.26
N GLN A 142 11.00 6.95 -10.14
CA GLN A 142 9.84 6.90 -11.03
C GLN A 142 8.53 6.68 -10.27
N THR A 143 8.53 5.81 -9.26
CA THR A 143 7.40 5.59 -8.35
C THR A 143 7.04 6.88 -7.60
N ALA A 144 8.02 7.57 -7.02
CA ALA A 144 7.79 8.82 -6.29
C ALA A 144 7.25 9.93 -7.21
N MET A 145 7.83 10.09 -8.40
CA MET A 145 7.38 11.09 -9.38
C MET A 145 5.98 10.78 -9.90
N LEU A 146 5.68 9.51 -10.22
CA LEU A 146 4.34 9.10 -10.67
C LEU A 146 3.30 9.33 -9.57
N ARG A 147 3.61 8.98 -8.31
CA ARG A 147 2.75 9.26 -7.17
C ARG A 147 2.43 10.75 -7.05
N ALA A 148 3.46 11.60 -6.99
CA ALA A 148 3.28 13.05 -6.85
C ALA A 148 2.45 13.64 -8.00
N ARG A 149 2.65 13.12 -9.23
CA ARG A 149 1.85 13.51 -10.39
C ARG A 149 0.38 13.12 -10.24
N LEU A 150 0.08 11.89 -9.81
CA LEU A 150 -1.29 11.43 -9.59
C LEU A 150 -2.00 12.23 -8.48
N GLU A 151 -1.30 12.50 -7.37
CA GLU A 151 -1.80 13.35 -6.29
C GLU A 151 -2.16 14.74 -6.82
N GLY A 152 -1.25 15.37 -7.59
CA GLY A 152 -1.48 16.69 -8.19
C GLY A 152 -2.60 16.74 -9.23
N LEU A 153 -2.95 15.60 -9.84
CA LEU A 153 -4.04 15.48 -10.80
C LEU A 153 -5.39 15.10 -10.16
N GLY A 154 -5.43 14.93 -8.83
CA GLY A 154 -6.64 14.60 -8.07
C GLY A 154 -6.98 13.11 -8.01
N TYR A 155 -6.07 12.22 -8.42
CA TYR A 155 -6.28 10.77 -8.28
C TYR A 155 -6.01 10.32 -6.82
N PRO A 156 -6.85 9.45 -6.23
CA PRO A 156 -6.47 8.73 -5.03
C PRO A 156 -5.31 7.78 -5.38
N VAL A 157 -4.23 7.86 -4.61
CA VAL A 157 -2.99 7.12 -4.89
C VAL A 157 -2.31 6.77 -3.57
N SER A 158 -1.83 5.54 -3.52
CA SER A 158 -1.06 4.99 -2.41
C SER A 158 0.19 4.32 -2.96
N SER A 159 1.28 4.26 -2.20
CA SER A 159 2.52 3.63 -2.66
C SER A 159 3.25 2.89 -1.56
N ILE A 160 3.92 1.81 -1.93
CA ILE A 160 4.79 1.02 -1.04
C ILE A 160 5.91 0.36 -1.84
N ASP A 161 7.06 0.12 -1.21
CA ASP A 161 8.21 -0.57 -1.80
C ASP A 161 8.38 -1.99 -1.22
N PHE A 162 8.98 -2.88 -2.01
CA PHE A 162 9.34 -4.22 -1.55
C PHE A 162 10.85 -4.50 -1.70
N PRO A 163 11.50 -5.15 -0.69
CA PRO A 163 10.90 -5.64 0.55
C PRO A 163 10.51 -4.49 1.49
N HIS A 164 9.32 -4.58 2.09
CA HIS A 164 8.82 -3.53 2.97
C HIS A 164 9.36 -3.72 4.39
N ASP A 165 10.03 -2.71 4.95
CA ASP A 165 10.79 -2.86 6.20
C ASP A 165 9.94 -3.15 7.43
N ALA A 166 8.77 -2.51 7.52
CA ALA A 166 7.87 -2.68 8.65
C ALA A 166 7.11 -4.02 8.59
N ALA A 167 7.08 -4.67 7.42
CA ALA A 167 6.43 -5.95 7.24
C ALA A 167 7.32 -7.12 7.70
N MET A 168 6.69 -8.28 7.86
CA MET A 168 7.34 -9.53 8.25
C MET A 168 8.63 -9.77 7.44
N HIS A 169 9.74 -10.05 8.14
CA HIS A 169 11.08 -10.28 7.58
C HIS A 169 11.69 -9.14 6.75
N GLY A 170 11.09 -7.96 6.63
CA GLY A 170 11.60 -6.87 5.79
C GLY A 170 13.05 -6.48 6.11
N ARG A 171 13.30 -6.15 7.39
CA ARG A 171 14.66 -5.84 7.88
C ARG A 171 15.64 -7.01 7.76
N LEU A 172 15.16 -8.25 7.89
CA LEU A 172 15.99 -9.44 7.72
C LEU A 172 16.41 -9.59 6.25
N ILE A 173 15.49 -9.44 5.31
CA ILE A 173 15.79 -9.46 3.87
C ILE A 173 16.83 -8.40 3.53
N ARG A 174 16.66 -7.15 3.99
CA ARG A 174 17.66 -6.08 3.77
C ARG A 174 19.02 -6.42 4.38
N THR A 175 19.05 -7.07 5.55
CA THR A 175 20.29 -7.53 6.19
C THR A 175 20.98 -8.63 5.39
N LEU A 176 20.22 -9.52 4.74
CA LEU A 176 20.79 -10.53 3.84
C LEU A 176 21.33 -9.88 2.56
N LEU A 177 20.58 -8.93 1.99
CA LEU A 177 20.97 -8.19 0.79
C LEU A 177 22.25 -7.38 0.97
N SER A 178 22.50 -6.82 2.17
CA SER A 178 23.71 -6.03 2.43
C SER A 178 25.01 -6.83 2.42
N GLY A 179 24.94 -8.16 2.27
CA GLY A 179 26.10 -9.05 2.29
C GLY A 179 26.64 -9.34 3.70
N ALA A 180 26.00 -8.80 4.75
CA ALA A 180 26.41 -9.00 6.15
C ALA A 180 26.37 -10.48 6.61
N LYS A 181 25.70 -11.35 5.84
CA LYS A 181 25.60 -12.80 6.10
C LYS A 181 26.25 -13.65 5.00
N GLY A 182 27.11 -13.06 4.16
CA GLY A 182 27.73 -13.71 3.00
C GLY A 182 27.10 -13.27 1.68
N GLY A 183 27.75 -13.64 0.57
CA GLY A 183 27.27 -13.30 -0.79
C GLY A 183 26.04 -14.10 -1.23
N ILE A 184 25.52 -13.81 -2.41
CA ILE A 184 24.25 -14.38 -2.92
C ILE A 184 24.23 -15.92 -3.00
N LYS A 185 25.41 -16.54 -3.16
CA LYS A 185 25.57 -18.00 -3.19
C LYS A 185 25.57 -18.66 -1.81
N ALA A 186 25.67 -17.87 -0.73
CA ALA A 186 25.67 -18.37 0.65
C ALA A 186 24.25 -18.54 1.22
N VAL A 187 23.23 -18.03 0.52
CA VAL A 187 21.83 -18.11 0.92
C VAL A 187 21.10 -19.09 0.02
N ASN A 188 20.33 -20.01 0.60
CA ASN A 188 19.47 -20.90 -0.19
C ASN A 188 18.41 -20.06 -0.95
N PRO A 189 18.33 -20.14 -2.30
CA PRO A 189 17.42 -19.30 -3.08
C PRO A 189 15.93 -19.48 -2.73
N LEU A 190 15.50 -20.71 -2.40
CA LEU A 190 14.12 -20.99 -2.05
C LEU A 190 13.76 -20.42 -0.67
N LEU A 191 14.68 -20.50 0.29
CA LEU A 191 14.49 -19.85 1.58
C LEU A 191 14.38 -18.33 1.41
N PHE A 192 15.26 -17.74 0.61
CA PHE A 192 15.24 -16.29 0.34
C PHE A 192 13.96 -15.85 -0.36
N ALA A 193 13.50 -16.59 -1.38
CA ALA A 193 12.22 -16.35 -2.04
C ALA A 193 11.03 -16.46 -1.07
N SER A 194 11.06 -17.41 -0.13
CA SER A 194 10.00 -17.56 0.87
C SER A 194 9.90 -16.37 1.82
N LEU A 195 11.03 -15.72 2.15
CA LEU A 195 11.04 -14.52 2.99
C LEU A 195 10.35 -13.35 2.29
N TYR A 196 10.64 -13.15 1.00
CA TYR A 196 9.94 -12.16 0.18
C TYR A 196 8.44 -12.45 0.07
N SER A 197 8.07 -13.72 -0.09
CA SER A 197 6.66 -14.13 -0.15
C SER A 197 5.91 -13.80 1.14
N GLN A 198 6.50 -14.12 2.29
CA GLN A 198 5.96 -13.77 3.61
C GLN A 198 5.88 -12.25 3.82
N ASN A 199 6.89 -11.50 3.37
CA ASN A 199 6.89 -10.04 3.44
C ASN A 199 5.73 -9.43 2.66
N ARG A 200 5.44 -9.93 1.44
CA ARG A 200 4.31 -9.49 0.63
C ARG A 200 2.97 -9.93 1.19
N PHE A 201 2.89 -11.16 1.69
CA PHE A 201 1.69 -11.67 2.35
C PHE A 201 1.28 -10.78 3.54
N ASP A 202 2.24 -10.37 4.37
CA ASP A 202 2.01 -9.51 5.54
C ASP A 202 1.41 -8.14 5.19
N VAL A 203 1.70 -7.62 3.98
CA VAL A 203 1.18 -6.34 3.45
C VAL A 203 -0.21 -6.49 2.79
N THR A 204 -0.69 -7.72 2.58
CA THR A 204 -1.95 -7.99 1.85
C THR A 204 -3.16 -7.24 2.42
N PRO A 205 -3.42 -7.20 3.75
CA PRO A 205 -4.55 -6.44 4.31
C PRO A 205 -4.52 -4.96 3.92
N LEU A 206 -3.32 -4.35 3.86
CA LEU A 206 -3.14 -2.97 3.46
C LEU A 206 -3.44 -2.76 1.97
N LEU A 207 -2.94 -3.64 1.10
CA LEU A 207 -3.24 -3.57 -0.34
C LEU A 207 -4.74 -3.73 -0.58
N THR A 208 -5.37 -4.71 0.07
CA THR A 208 -6.83 -4.92 -0.02
C THR A 208 -7.59 -3.69 0.44
N HIS A 209 -7.17 -3.03 1.51
CA HIS A 209 -7.77 -1.77 1.96
C HIS A 209 -7.69 -0.68 0.90
N TRP A 210 -6.50 -0.40 0.36
CA TRP A 210 -6.31 0.62 -0.68
C TRP A 210 -7.12 0.32 -1.93
N LEU A 211 -7.17 -0.94 -2.36
CA LEU A 211 -7.99 -1.35 -3.50
C LEU A 211 -9.48 -1.18 -3.24
N ARG A 212 -9.97 -1.55 -2.06
CA ARG A 212 -11.38 -1.32 -1.69
C ARG A 212 -11.72 0.17 -1.71
N ARG A 213 -10.81 1.04 -1.28
CA ARG A 213 -11.00 2.50 -1.28
C ARG A 213 -10.90 3.18 -2.65
N GLY A 214 -10.50 2.45 -3.69
CA GLY A 214 -10.41 3.00 -5.04
C GLY A 214 -9.06 3.61 -5.38
N ASP A 215 -8.01 3.32 -4.61
CA ASP A 215 -6.69 3.92 -4.84
C ASP A 215 -6.00 3.35 -6.08
N ASN A 216 -5.24 4.20 -6.76
CA ASN A 216 -4.22 3.79 -7.71
C ASN A 216 -2.96 3.42 -6.91
N VAL A 217 -2.73 2.15 -6.66
CA VAL A 217 -1.64 1.65 -5.82
C VAL A 217 -0.38 1.47 -6.66
N ILE A 218 0.68 2.23 -6.37
CA ILE A 218 1.96 2.15 -7.07
C ILE A 218 2.97 1.37 -6.23
N LEU A 219 3.48 0.26 -6.77
CA LEU A 219 4.42 -0.62 -6.09
C LEU A 219 5.83 -0.49 -6.70
N ASP A 220 6.84 -0.16 -5.90
CA ASP A 220 8.25 -0.31 -6.30
C ASP A 220 8.69 -1.75 -5.99
N ARG A 221 8.78 -2.56 -7.06
CA ARG A 221 8.96 -4.02 -7.06
C ARG A 221 7.75 -4.80 -6.51
N TYR A 222 7.28 -5.79 -7.26
CA TYR A 222 6.18 -6.68 -6.86
C TYR A 222 6.04 -7.89 -7.81
N ALA A 223 7.15 -8.38 -8.38
CA ALA A 223 7.13 -9.60 -9.17
C ALA A 223 6.74 -10.80 -8.28
N LEU A 224 5.56 -11.35 -8.56
CA LEU A 224 4.96 -12.46 -7.84
C LEU A 224 4.92 -13.72 -8.70
N ALA A 225 5.14 -14.87 -8.06
CA ALA A 225 4.93 -16.17 -8.67
C ALA A 225 3.43 -16.50 -8.69
N THR A 226 2.98 -17.32 -9.65
CA THR A 226 1.57 -17.70 -9.79
C THR A 226 0.98 -18.24 -8.48
N PHE A 227 1.72 -19.04 -7.72
CA PHE A 227 1.23 -19.62 -6.46
C PHE A 227 0.92 -18.56 -5.38
N GLU A 228 1.63 -17.43 -5.39
CA GLU A 228 1.42 -16.36 -4.40
C GLU A 228 0.03 -15.72 -4.58
N HIS A 229 -0.44 -15.63 -5.82
CA HIS A 229 -1.79 -15.17 -6.11
C HIS A 229 -2.84 -16.24 -5.80
N GLU A 230 -2.62 -17.46 -6.28
CA GLU A 230 -3.64 -18.52 -6.21
C GLU A 230 -3.83 -19.08 -4.80
N TRP A 231 -2.75 -19.22 -4.02
CA TRP A 231 -2.81 -19.87 -2.71
C TRP A 231 -2.79 -18.88 -1.55
N LEU A 232 -2.06 -17.77 -1.68
CA LEU A 232 -1.97 -16.76 -0.63
C LEU A 232 -2.94 -15.59 -0.82
N ALA A 233 -3.73 -15.60 -1.91
CA ALA A 233 -4.68 -14.56 -2.27
C ALA A 233 -4.06 -13.15 -2.34
N ILE A 234 -2.76 -13.07 -2.61
CA ILE A 234 -2.05 -11.79 -2.75
C ILE A 234 -2.59 -11.08 -4.01
N PRO A 235 -3.01 -9.81 -3.95
CA PRO A 235 -3.61 -9.11 -5.09
C PRO A 235 -2.70 -9.06 -6.32
N ARG A 236 -3.29 -9.24 -7.51
CA ARG A 236 -2.58 -9.17 -8.80
C ARG A 236 -2.33 -7.73 -9.24
N ALA A 237 -1.17 -7.52 -9.87
CA ALA A 237 -0.89 -6.28 -10.60
C ALA A 237 -1.83 -6.17 -11.81
N HIS A 238 -2.41 -4.98 -12.00
CA HIS A 238 -3.17 -4.68 -13.22
C HIS A 238 -2.20 -4.35 -14.36
N ARG A 239 -1.09 -3.69 -14.03
CA ARG A 239 0.03 -3.46 -14.95
C ARG A 239 1.35 -3.59 -14.22
N VAL A 240 2.34 -4.15 -14.90
CA VAL A 240 3.75 -4.14 -14.51
C VAL A 240 4.54 -3.40 -15.59
N THR A 241 5.16 -2.29 -15.23
CA THR A 241 6.06 -1.56 -16.11
C THR A 241 7.49 -1.94 -15.80
N TYR A 242 8.15 -2.62 -16.75
CA TYR A 242 9.56 -2.96 -16.68
C TYR A 242 10.41 -1.84 -17.27
N LEU A 243 11.15 -1.14 -16.40
CA LEU A 243 12.17 -0.16 -16.78
C LEU A 243 13.42 -0.89 -17.30
N ASP A 244 13.56 -0.97 -18.62
CA ASP A 244 14.66 -1.68 -19.27
C ASP A 244 15.90 -0.79 -19.41
N LEU A 245 16.77 -0.88 -18.41
CA LEU A 245 18.15 -0.39 -18.46
C LEU A 245 19.11 -1.60 -18.58
N PRO A 246 19.87 -1.73 -19.68
CA PRO A 246 20.85 -2.81 -19.79
C PRO A 246 21.92 -2.75 -18.68
N PRO A 247 22.39 -3.88 -18.11
CA PRO A 247 23.32 -3.88 -16.98
C PRO A 247 24.62 -3.11 -17.21
N ARG A 248 25.13 -3.10 -18.44
CA ARG A 248 26.35 -2.35 -18.81
C ARG A 248 26.17 -0.84 -18.62
N ASP A 249 24.96 -0.34 -18.82
CA ASP A 249 24.61 1.08 -18.80
C ASP A 249 24.20 1.55 -17.38
N ALA A 250 23.94 0.60 -16.46
CA ALA A 250 23.65 0.89 -15.06
C ALA A 250 24.91 1.34 -14.26
N LEU A 251 26.08 0.79 -14.61
CA LEU A 251 27.35 1.07 -13.91
C LEU A 251 27.76 2.55 -13.95
N ALA A 252 27.49 3.24 -15.06
CA ALA A 252 27.86 4.64 -15.25
C ALA A 252 27.09 5.61 -14.32
N SER A 253 25.95 5.18 -13.77
CA SER A 253 25.13 6.00 -12.86
C SER A 253 25.23 5.59 -11.40
N LEU A 254 25.90 4.49 -11.09
CA LEU A 254 26.16 4.03 -9.72
C LEU A 254 27.40 4.72 -9.11
N SER A 255 28.31 5.24 -9.95
CA SER A 255 29.57 5.86 -9.52
C SER A 255 29.46 7.34 -9.11
N SER A 256 28.29 7.98 -9.27
CA SER A 256 28.12 9.43 -9.05
C SER A 256 27.39 9.83 -7.76
N ASP A 257 26.83 8.88 -7.00
CA ASP A 257 26.09 9.17 -5.76
C ASP A 257 26.90 8.76 -4.51
N GLY A 258 27.64 9.70 -3.94
CA GLY A 258 28.47 9.50 -2.73
C GLY A 258 27.69 9.35 -1.41
N THR A 259 26.35 9.39 -1.46
CA THR A 259 25.44 9.31 -0.29
C THR A 259 24.75 7.96 -0.16
N ARG A 260 25.00 7.01 -1.07
CA ARG A 260 24.32 5.71 -1.07
C ARG A 260 24.94 4.74 -0.05
N ALA A 261 24.08 3.98 0.62
CA ALA A 261 24.49 2.84 1.45
C ALA A 261 25.28 1.81 0.60
N ALA A 262 26.07 0.96 1.27
CA ALA A 262 26.89 -0.06 0.61
C ALA A 262 26.07 -0.86 -0.42
N LEU A 263 26.69 -1.12 -1.59
CA LEU A 263 26.08 -1.87 -2.69
C LEU A 263 25.58 -3.23 -2.20
N ASP A 264 24.40 -3.63 -2.65
CA ASP A 264 23.80 -4.90 -2.23
C ASP A 264 24.36 -6.12 -3.00
N MET A 265 23.94 -7.33 -2.61
CA MET A 265 24.43 -8.58 -3.19
C MET A 265 24.07 -8.75 -4.68
N HIS A 266 23.02 -8.10 -5.17
CA HIS A 266 22.63 -8.12 -6.58
C HIS A 266 23.45 -7.09 -7.36
N GLU A 267 23.70 -5.94 -6.76
CA GLU A 267 24.51 -4.87 -7.32
C GLU A 267 26.00 -5.28 -7.42
N THR A 268 26.48 -6.15 -6.54
CA THR A 268 27.84 -6.72 -6.56
C THR A 268 27.95 -8.00 -7.39
N ALA A 269 26.84 -8.54 -7.90
CA ALA A 269 26.85 -9.74 -8.72
C ALA A 269 27.49 -9.50 -10.10
N GLY A 270 28.05 -10.57 -10.67
CA GLY A 270 28.70 -10.55 -11.98
C GLY A 270 27.73 -10.24 -13.14
N ALA A 271 28.29 -9.84 -14.29
CA ALA A 271 27.52 -9.44 -15.46
C ALA A 271 26.57 -10.54 -15.97
N GLU A 272 26.97 -11.82 -15.93
CA GLU A 272 26.10 -12.95 -16.29
C GLU A 272 24.80 -12.98 -15.47
N TYR A 273 24.91 -12.82 -14.15
CA TYR A 273 23.74 -12.81 -13.27
C TYR A 273 22.78 -11.66 -13.64
N LYS A 274 23.32 -10.45 -13.81
CA LYS A 274 22.53 -9.26 -14.14
C LYS A 274 21.89 -9.36 -15.54
N ASN A 275 22.58 -9.95 -16.49
CA ASN A 275 22.04 -10.24 -17.81
C ASN A 275 20.92 -11.27 -17.75
N GLY A 276 21.07 -12.36 -16.98
CA GLY A 276 20.02 -13.35 -16.78
C GLY A 276 18.76 -12.76 -16.11
N VAL A 277 18.92 -11.84 -15.15
CA VAL A 277 17.80 -11.09 -14.56
C VAL A 277 17.09 -10.24 -15.63
N ARG A 278 17.84 -9.52 -16.47
CA ARG A 278 17.26 -8.75 -17.58
C ARG A 278 16.54 -9.64 -18.59
N GLU A 279 17.13 -10.78 -18.96
CA GLU A 279 16.50 -11.76 -19.86
C GLU A 279 15.18 -12.27 -19.29
N THR A 280 15.11 -12.51 -17.98
CA THR A 280 13.87 -12.90 -17.29
C THR A 280 12.80 -11.81 -17.42
N TYR A 281 13.14 -10.54 -17.18
CA TYR A 281 12.18 -9.43 -17.33
C TYR A 281 11.75 -9.22 -18.77
N LEU A 282 12.67 -9.34 -19.73
CA LEU A 282 12.34 -9.27 -21.16
C LEU A 282 11.38 -10.40 -21.53
N TRP A 283 11.68 -11.63 -21.09
CA TRP A 283 10.79 -12.77 -21.28
C TRP A 283 9.40 -12.49 -20.73
N CYS A 284 9.28 -12.01 -19.47
CA CYS A 284 7.99 -11.63 -18.89
C CYS A 284 7.26 -10.59 -19.74
N SER A 285 7.96 -9.55 -20.22
CA SER A 285 7.38 -8.50 -21.06
C SER A 285 6.90 -8.96 -22.43
N HIS A 286 7.40 -10.09 -22.92
CA HIS A 286 6.96 -10.69 -24.18
C HIS A 286 5.85 -11.72 -24.00
N HIS A 287 5.73 -12.34 -22.82
CA HIS A 287 4.81 -13.47 -22.58
C HIS A 287 3.59 -13.10 -21.75
N PHE A 288 3.63 -12.01 -20.99
CA PHE A 288 2.50 -11.58 -20.16
C PHE A 288 1.94 -10.24 -20.64
N GLU A 289 0.66 -10.23 -21.00
CA GLU A 289 -0.04 -9.05 -21.53
C GLU A 289 -0.05 -7.85 -20.55
N HIS A 290 -0.10 -8.13 -19.25
CA HIS A 290 -0.05 -7.11 -18.20
C HIS A 290 1.36 -6.56 -17.95
N TRP A 291 2.40 -7.05 -18.66
CA TRP A 291 3.75 -6.50 -18.60
C TRP A 291 4.01 -5.55 -19.77
N LYS A 292 4.54 -4.38 -19.47
CA LYS A 292 4.92 -3.37 -20.46
C LYS A 292 6.37 -3.00 -20.29
N ARG A 293 7.17 -3.24 -21.33
CA ARG A 293 8.56 -2.80 -21.37
C ARG A 293 8.62 -1.30 -21.67
N LEU A 294 9.45 -0.59 -20.90
CA LEU A 294 9.72 0.82 -21.09
C LEU A 294 11.25 1.03 -21.15
N PRO A 295 11.81 1.24 -22.35
CA PRO A 295 13.26 1.43 -22.51
C PRO A 295 13.76 2.65 -21.74
N CYS A 296 14.89 2.52 -21.04
CA CYS A 296 15.54 3.63 -20.35
C CYS A 296 16.58 4.36 -21.22
N LEU A 297 16.85 3.85 -22.42
CA LEU A 297 17.76 4.42 -23.41
C LEU A 297 16.98 4.89 -24.63
N ALA A 298 17.38 6.01 -25.21
CA ALA A 298 16.90 6.47 -26.51
C ALA A 298 17.51 5.64 -27.65
N GLU A 299 17.03 5.86 -28.87
CA GLU A 299 17.50 5.12 -30.07
C GLU A 299 19.00 5.31 -30.35
N ASP A 300 19.55 6.46 -29.98
CA ASP A 300 20.99 6.77 -30.08
C ASP A 300 21.83 6.16 -28.95
N GLY A 301 21.20 5.41 -28.03
CA GLY A 301 21.84 4.80 -26.88
C GLY A 301 22.04 5.73 -25.68
N SER A 302 21.66 7.01 -25.78
CA SER A 302 21.74 7.95 -24.66
C SER A 302 20.69 7.63 -23.59
N ARG A 303 21.01 7.93 -22.32
CA ARG A 303 20.09 7.69 -21.21
C ARG A 303 18.94 8.70 -21.22
N ILE A 304 17.71 8.22 -21.15
CA ILE A 304 16.51 9.05 -21.06
C ILE A 304 16.51 9.75 -19.69
N SER A 305 16.19 11.06 -19.67
CA SER A 305 16.07 11.82 -18.43
C SER A 305 14.97 11.27 -17.53
N LYS A 306 15.08 11.47 -16.22
CA LYS A 306 14.07 10.97 -15.26
C LYS A 306 12.69 11.56 -15.51
N GLU A 307 12.60 12.82 -15.96
CA GLU A 307 11.36 13.51 -16.31
C GLU A 307 10.72 12.88 -17.55
N LYS A 308 11.49 12.70 -18.63
CA LYS A 308 10.98 12.09 -19.87
C LYS A 308 10.57 10.65 -19.65
N LEU A 309 11.32 9.91 -18.83
CA LEU A 309 10.96 8.54 -18.44
C LEU A 309 9.64 8.51 -17.65
N ASN A 310 9.43 9.49 -16.77
CA ASN A 310 8.18 9.62 -16.01
C ASN A 310 6.99 9.98 -16.91
N ASP A 311 7.18 10.86 -17.88
CA ASP A 311 6.17 11.18 -18.89
C ASP A 311 5.77 9.95 -19.69
N MET A 312 6.76 9.17 -20.14
CA MET A 312 6.52 7.91 -20.84
C MET A 312 5.76 6.92 -19.94
N LEU A 313 6.16 6.78 -18.67
CA LEU A 313 5.50 5.90 -17.71
C LEU A 313 4.05 6.32 -17.49
N PHE A 314 3.80 7.60 -17.22
CA PHE A 314 2.45 8.13 -17.03
C PHE A 314 1.59 7.92 -18.28
N ALA A 315 2.06 8.33 -19.47
CA ALA A 315 1.34 8.16 -20.72
C ALA A 315 1.04 6.67 -21.01
N SER A 316 1.91 5.78 -20.55
CA SER A 316 1.72 4.34 -20.72
C SER A 316 0.59 3.74 -19.88
N LEU A 317 0.16 4.44 -18.81
CA LEU A 317 -0.81 4.00 -17.80
C LEU A 317 -2.04 4.91 -17.69
N GLU A 318 -2.04 6.10 -18.29
CA GLU A 318 -3.01 7.16 -18.05
C GLU A 318 -4.47 6.71 -18.18
N ALA A 319 -4.78 5.93 -19.22
CA ALA A 319 -6.11 5.41 -19.48
C ALA A 319 -6.58 4.33 -18.48
N GLU A 320 -5.67 3.83 -17.64
CA GLU A 320 -5.96 2.78 -16.67
C GLU A 320 -6.21 3.30 -15.25
N PHE A 321 -5.88 4.57 -14.97
CA PHE A 321 -6.11 5.15 -13.64
C PHE A 321 -7.60 5.35 -13.36
N VAL A 322 -7.97 5.23 -12.08
CA VAL A 322 -9.36 5.24 -11.63
C VAL A 322 -9.63 6.32 -10.59
N ASN A 323 -10.90 6.73 -10.49
CA ASN A 323 -11.44 7.59 -9.43
C ASN A 323 -10.81 8.99 -9.32
N ARG A 324 -10.45 9.62 -10.45
CA ARG A 324 -10.03 11.04 -10.47
C ARG A 324 -11.11 11.91 -9.81
N LYS A 325 -10.73 12.69 -8.81
CA LYS A 325 -11.57 13.76 -8.27
C LYS A 325 -11.52 14.91 -9.29
N ASP A 326 -12.68 15.33 -9.79
CA ASP A 326 -12.87 16.44 -10.76
C ASP A 326 -12.77 16.09 -12.26
N ALA A 327 -13.42 15.00 -12.70
CA ALA A 327 -13.78 14.78 -14.11
C ALA A 327 -15.25 15.12 -14.37
#